data_AF-A0A176Z3L6-F1
#
_entry.id   AF-A0A176Z3L6-F1
#
_cell.length_a   1.000
_cell.length_b   1.000
_cell.length_c   1.000
_cell.angle_alpha   90.00
_cell.angle_beta   90.00
_cell.angle_gamma   90.00
#
_symmetry.space_group_name_H-M   'P 1'
#
loop_
_entity.id
_entity.type
_entity.pdbx_description
1 polymer ?
#
loop_
_entity_poly.entity_id
_entity_poly.type
_entity_poly.pdbx_seq_one_letter_code
_entity_poly.pdbx_strand_id
1 'polypeptide(L)'
;MDKPRARSVLAMVKSKLVDGLSIGFRTKASTTQGRNRVISALDLAEISVVRNPAHPRARITSAKNYDAALAVAAIIRRFAAASSN
;
A
#
# COMPACT_ATOMS: atom_id res chain seq x y z
N MET A 1 13.86 5.68 11.07
CA MET A 1 14.27 4.30 11.44
C MET A 1 14.13 3.42 10.22
N ASP A 2 15.24 3.13 9.55
CA ASP A 2 15.27 2.18 8.44
C ASP A 2 15.16 0.75 8.99
N LYS A 3 14.21 -0.05 8.49
CA LYS A 3 13.96 -1.42 8.95
C LYS A 3 14.32 -2.36 7.81
N PRO A 4 15.37 -3.20 7.92
CA PRO A 4 15.79 -4.12 6.85
C PRO A 4 14.64 -4.97 6.31
N ARG A 5 13.78 -5.48 7.20
CA ARG A 5 12.57 -6.24 6.84
C ARG A 5 11.59 -5.45 5.99
N ALA A 6 11.41 -4.15 6.26
CA ALA A 6 10.52 -3.30 5.49
C ALA A 6 11.03 -3.10 4.05
N ARG A 7 12.34 -2.95 3.87
CA ARG A 7 12.95 -2.88 2.53
C ARG A 7 12.76 -4.18 1.75
N SER A 8 12.96 -5.32 2.39
CA SER A 8 12.72 -6.63 1.76
C SER A 8 11.26 -6.81 1.34
N VAL A 9 10.31 -6.45 2.20
CA VAL A 9 8.87 -6.50 1.86
C VAL A 9 8.54 -5.54 0.72
N LEU A 10 9.05 -4.31 0.75
CA LEU A 10 8.86 -3.34 -0.33
C LEU A 10 9.40 -3.87 -1.67
N ALA A 11 10.57 -4.51 -1.67
CA ALA A 11 11.13 -5.12 -2.87
C ALA A 11 10.24 -6.24 -3.41
N MET A 12 9.71 -7.10 -2.54
CA MET A 12 8.75 -8.15 -2.94
C MET A 12 7.44 -7.59 -3.49
N VAL A 13 6.95 -6.47 -2.94
CA VAL A 13 5.77 -5.77 -3.46
C VAL A 13 6.06 -5.14 -4.82
N LYS A 14 7.20 -4.45 -4.97
CA LYS A 14 7.62 -3.85 -6.25
C LYS A 14 7.82 -4.90 -7.35
N SER A 15 8.32 -6.09 -7.02
CA SER A 15 8.46 -7.21 -7.96
C SER A 15 7.18 -8.01 -8.19
N LYS A 16 6.07 -7.65 -7.54
CA LYS A 16 4.79 -8.37 -7.55
C LYS A 16 4.87 -9.82 -7.06
N LEU A 17 5.91 -10.17 -6.30
CA LEU A 17 6.02 -11.48 -5.65
C LEU A 17 4.97 -11.64 -4.55
N VAL A 18 4.59 -10.54 -3.90
CA VAL A 18 3.47 -10.45 -2.95
C VAL A 18 2.65 -9.19 -3.25
N ASP A 19 1.34 -9.34 -3.35
CA ASP A 19 0.43 -8.24 -3.64
C ASP A 19 -0.89 -8.33 -2.84
N GLY A 20 -1.03 -9.31 -1.95
CA GLY A 20 -2.24 -9.53 -1.17
C GLY A 20 -2.22 -8.85 0.19
N LEU A 21 -3.41 -8.60 0.74
CA LEU A 21 -3.61 -8.09 2.10
C LEU A 21 -4.49 -9.05 2.91
N SER A 22 -4.05 -9.32 4.14
CA SER A 22 -4.89 -9.86 5.21
C SER A 22 -5.28 -8.72 6.14
N ILE A 23 -6.54 -8.70 6.58
CA ILE A 23 -7.11 -7.60 7.37
C ILE A 23 -7.78 -8.22 8.59
N GLY A 24 -7.18 -8.01 9.77
CA GLY A 24 -7.73 -8.45 11.05
C GLY A 24 -8.60 -7.34 11.65
N PHE A 25 -9.88 -7.61 11.91
CA PHE A 25 -10.81 -6.62 12.44
C PHE A 25 -11.95 -7.25 13.24
N ARG A 26 -12.59 -6.44 14.11
CA ARG A 26 -13.85 -6.78 14.77
C ARG A 26 -14.99 -6.04 14.09
N THR A 27 -16.03 -6.77 13.68
CA THR A 27 -17.19 -6.17 13.00
C THR A 27 -18.08 -5.46 14.03
N LYS A 28 -18.44 -4.20 13.77
CA LYS A 28 -19.39 -3.42 14.59
C LYS A 28 -20.78 -3.36 13.96
N ALA A 29 -20.84 -3.22 12.64
CA ALA A 29 -22.08 -3.25 11.89
C ALA A 29 -21.86 -3.88 10.51
N SER A 30 -22.80 -4.72 10.08
CA SER A 30 -22.80 -5.31 8.75
C SER A 30 -24.20 -5.68 8.28
N THR A 31 -24.39 -5.74 6.97
CA THR A 31 -25.63 -6.18 6.32
C THR A 31 -25.33 -7.34 5.39
N THR A 32 -26.19 -8.36 5.38
CA THR A 32 -26.10 -9.48 4.43
C THR A 32 -26.44 -9.01 3.03
N GLN A 33 -25.66 -9.45 2.04
CA GLN A 33 -25.89 -9.17 0.63
C GLN A 33 -25.71 -10.47 -0.17
N GLY A 34 -26.78 -11.24 -0.29
CA GLY A 34 -26.75 -12.57 -0.90
C GLY A 34 -25.81 -13.52 -0.14
N ARG A 35 -24.80 -14.07 -0.84
CA ARG A 35 -23.75 -14.91 -0.23
C ARG A 35 -22.64 -14.10 0.45
N ASN A 36 -22.67 -12.78 0.32
CA ASN A 36 -21.67 -11.87 0.88
C ASN A 36 -22.23 -11.08 2.06
N ARG A 37 -21.38 -10.29 2.69
CA ARG A 37 -21.78 -9.25 3.66
C ARG A 37 -21.08 -7.95 3.35
N VAL A 38 -21.76 -6.83 3.60
CA VAL A 38 -21.19 -5.49 3.58
C VAL A 38 -20.92 -5.08 5.02
N ILE A 39 -19.66 -4.72 5.31
CA ILE A 39 -19.26 -4.24 6.63
C ILE A 39 -19.23 -2.71 6.59
N SER A 40 -20.16 -2.07 7.28
CA SER A 40 -20.29 -0.61 7.30
C SER A 40 -19.53 0.04 8.46
N ALA A 41 -19.27 -0.71 9.54
CA ALA A 41 -18.42 -0.27 10.64
C ALA A 41 -17.63 -1.43 11.22
N LEU A 42 -16.37 -1.17 11.57
CA LEU A 42 -15.46 -2.14 12.19
C LEU A 42 -14.42 -1.44 13.05
N ASP A 43 -13.80 -2.21 13.96
CA ASP A 43 -12.54 -1.86 14.60
C ASP A 43 -11.39 -2.61 13.92
N LEU A 44 -10.45 -1.87 13.35
CA LEU A 44 -9.28 -2.43 12.69
C LEU A 44 -8.22 -2.82 13.73
N ALA A 45 -7.77 -4.08 13.71
CA ALA A 45 -6.71 -4.56 14.59
C ALA A 45 -5.35 -4.56 13.87
N GLU A 46 -5.29 -5.12 12.66
CA GLU A 46 -4.06 -5.18 11.89
C GLU A 46 -4.29 -5.26 10.37
N ILE A 47 -3.23 -4.97 9.62
CA ILE A 47 -3.13 -5.24 8.19
C ILE A 47 -1.75 -5.85 7.94
N SER A 48 -1.72 -7.01 7.30
CA SER A 48 -0.47 -7.72 6.98
C SER A 48 -0.39 -8.03 5.47
N VAL A 49 0.82 -7.98 4.93
CA VAL A 49 1.08 -8.31 3.52
C VAL A 49 1.17 -9.82 3.37
N VAL A 50 0.40 -10.39 2.45
CA VAL A 50 0.30 -11.84 2.21
C VAL A 50 0.38 -12.16 0.73
N ARG A 51 0.67 -13.42 0.40
CA ARG A 51 0.62 -13.91 -0.99
C ARG A 51 -0.82 -14.19 -1.44
N ASN A 52 -1.59 -14.86 -0.58
CA ASN A 52 -2.94 -15.33 -0.86
C ASN A 52 -3.94 -14.66 0.09
N PRO A 53 -4.66 -13.61 -0.34
CA PRO A 53 -5.65 -12.95 0.49
C PRO A 53 -6.96 -13.75 0.53
N ALA A 54 -7.70 -13.66 1.64
CA ALA A 54 -9.02 -14.27 1.77
C ALA A 54 -10.07 -13.59 0.87
N HIS A 55 -9.92 -12.28 0.60
CA HIS A 55 -10.79 -11.53 -0.30
C HIS A 55 -10.06 -11.24 -1.63
N PRO A 56 -10.60 -11.61 -2.80
CA PRO A 56 -9.91 -11.47 -4.09
C PRO A 56 -9.47 -10.04 -4.42
N ARG A 57 -10.22 -9.04 -3.96
CA ARG A 57 -9.94 -7.61 -4.20
C ARG A 57 -9.03 -6.98 -3.13
N ALA A 58 -8.61 -7.71 -2.10
CA ALA A 58 -7.68 -7.20 -1.09
C ALA A 58 -6.25 -7.24 -1.65
N ARG A 59 -5.96 -6.33 -2.59
CA ARG A 59 -4.72 -6.26 -3.35
C ARG A 59 -4.04 -4.91 -3.20
N ILE A 60 -2.71 -4.93 -3.21
CA ILE A 60 -1.84 -3.76 -3.29
C ILE A 60 -1.75 -3.38 -4.77
N THR A 61 -2.49 -2.35 -5.18
CA THR A 61 -2.51 -1.88 -6.58
C THR A 61 -1.40 -0.89 -6.89
N SER A 62 -0.85 -0.24 -5.86
CA SER A 62 0.25 0.70 -6.00
C SER A 62 1.06 0.78 -4.71
N ALA A 63 2.34 1.10 -4.82
CA ALA A 63 3.19 1.45 -3.69
C ALA A 63 3.75 2.86 -3.93
N LYS A 64 3.83 3.68 -2.87
CA LYS A 64 4.40 5.02 -2.96
C LYS A 64 5.85 4.93 -3.44
N ASN A 65 6.20 5.76 -4.42
CA ASN A 65 7.53 5.84 -4.98
C ASN A 65 8.16 7.21 -4.66
N TYR A 66 8.74 7.31 -3.46
CA TYR A 66 9.41 8.53 -3.01
C TYR A 66 10.68 8.84 -3.82
N ASP A 67 11.37 7.81 -4.32
CA ASP A 67 12.61 7.97 -5.08
C ASP A 67 12.36 8.71 -6.40
N ALA A 68 11.30 8.33 -7.13
CA ALA A 68 10.91 9.02 -8.36
C ALA A 68 10.52 10.48 -8.10
N ALA A 69 9.78 10.74 -7.01
CA ALA A 69 9.39 12.11 -6.64
C ALA A 69 10.61 12.98 -6.30
N LEU A 70 11.58 12.43 -5.55
CA LEU A 70 12.82 13.12 -5.23
C LEU A 70 13.67 13.38 -6.47
N ALA A 71 13.75 12.43 -7.39
CA ALA A 71 14.47 12.58 -8.66
C ALA A 71 13.86 13.70 -9.52
N VAL A 72 12.54 13.72 -9.66
CA VAL A 72 11.83 14.79 -10.37
C VAL A 72 12.05 16.15 -9.70
N ALA A 73 11.96 16.22 -8.37
CA ALA A 73 12.19 17.45 -7.63
C ALA A 73 13.64 17.96 -7.78
N ALA A 74 14.62 17.06 -7.84
CA ALA A 74 16.02 17.42 -8.07
C ALA A 74 16.23 18.01 -9.47
N ILE A 75 15.57 17.42 -10.49
CA ILE A 75 15.59 17.95 -11.86
C ILE A 75 14.99 19.37 -11.89
N ILE A 76 13.81 19.57 -11.30
CA ILE A 76 13.15 20.88 -11.25
C ILE A 76 14.05 21.94 -10.59
N ARG A 77 14.67 21.62 -9.45
CA ARG A 77 15.59 22.53 -8.75
C ARG A 77 16.79 22.91 -9.61
N ARG A 78 17.36 21.95 -10.36
CA ARG A 78 18.49 22.20 -11.25
C ARG A 78 18.11 23.13 -12.41
N PHE A 79 16.92 22.96 -12.99
CA PHE A 79 16.43 23.86 -14.03
C PHE A 79 16.19 25.27 -13.50
N ALA A 80 15.50 25.41 -12.37
CA ALA A 80 15.23 26.72 -11.76
C ALA A 80 16.53 27.51 -11.47
N ALA A 81 17.57 26.83 -10.97
CA ALA A 81 18.87 27.45 -10.72
C ALA A 81 19.64 27.83 -12.00
N ALA A 82 19.40 27.15 -13.12
CA ALA A 82 20.01 27.46 -14.41
C ALA A 82 19.29 28.61 -15.15
N SER A 83 18.02 28.86 -14.84
CA SER A 83 17.20 29.92 -15.46
C SER A 83 17.26 31.27 -14.73
N SER A 84 17.88 31.33 -13.55
CA SER A 84 18.08 32.57 -12.78
C SER A 84 19.37 33.32 -13.15
N ASN A 85 19.93 33.04 -14.33
CA ASN A 85 21.18 33.59 -14.86
C ASN A 85 20.97 33.98 -16.33
#